data_AF-A0AAV0R9P4-F1
#
_entry.id   AF-A0AAV0R9P4-F1
#
_cell.length_a   1.000
_cell.length_b   1.000
_cell.length_c   1.000
_cell.angle_alpha   90.00
_cell.angle_beta   90.00
_cell.angle_gamma   90.00
#
_symmetry.space_group_name_H-M   'P 1'
#
loop_
_entity.id
_entity.type
_entity.pdbx_description
1 polymer ?
#
loop_
_entity_poly.entity_id
_entity_poly.type
_entity_poly.pdbx_seq_one_letter_code
_entity_poly.pdbx_strand_id
1 'polypeptide(L)'
;MLRLQKSVRNEFKSSEFRRMRKRVPFFSMQIARMLTVKRERELEEGINKRLSRKLDRQWKKSIVVRPPPSLIKLREEEAAEEAEKSA
;
A
#
# COMPACT_ATOMS: atom_id res chain seq x y z
N MET A 1 3.62 -3.32 7.70
CA MET A 1 4.11 -3.32 9.09
C MET A 1 3.03 -3.58 10.12
N LEU A 2 1.85 -2.96 10.07
CA LEU A 2 0.77 -3.25 11.04
C LEU A 2 0.55 -4.75 11.30
N ARG A 3 0.51 -5.60 10.25
CA ARG A 3 0.42 -7.07 10.39
C ARG A 3 1.54 -7.69 11.24
N LEU A 4 2.77 -7.18 11.11
CA LEU A 4 3.93 -7.60 11.90
C LEU A 4 3.87 -7.03 13.33
N GLN A 5 3.41 -5.79 13.52
CA GLN A 5 3.17 -5.24 14.86
C GLN A 5 2.15 -6.06 15.65
N LYS A 6 1.13 -6.59 14.97
CA LYS A 6 0.14 -7.48 15.58
C LYS A 6 0.75 -8.80 16.07
N SER A 7 1.69 -9.40 15.33
CA SER A 7 2.34 -10.64 15.78
C SER A 7 3.28 -10.41 16.96
N VAL A 8 3.94 -9.25 17.02
CA VAL A 8 4.84 -8.86 18.13
C VAL A 8 4.05 -8.42 19.39
N ARG A 9 2.70 -8.39 19.31
CA ARG A 9 1.80 -7.95 20.40
C ARG A 9 2.06 -6.52 20.89
N ASN A 10 2.53 -5.64 20.01
CA ASN A 10 2.62 -4.22 20.32
C ASN A 10 1.22 -3.62 20.51
N GLU A 11 1.12 -2.55 21.29
CA GLU A 11 -0.10 -1.75 21.38
C GLU A 11 -0.29 -0.98 20.07
N PHE A 12 -1.28 -1.41 19.27
CA PHE A 12 -1.66 -0.72 18.04
C PHE A 12 -3.18 -0.55 17.99
N LYS A 13 -3.65 0.51 17.32
CA LYS A 13 -5.07 0.76 17.16
C LYS A 13 -5.66 -0.21 16.13
N SER A 14 -6.52 -1.13 16.57
CA SER A 14 -7.22 -2.08 15.66
C SER A 14 -8.11 -1.37 14.64
N SER A 15 -8.59 -0.16 14.97
CA SER A 15 -9.31 0.72 14.07
C SER A 15 -8.46 1.19 12.90
N GLU A 16 -7.14 1.32 13.06
CA GLU A 16 -6.22 1.65 11.97
C GLU A 16 -6.03 0.47 11.03
N PHE A 17 -6.06 -0.77 11.51
CA PHE A 17 -6.13 -1.91 10.61
C PHE A 17 -7.40 -1.89 9.78
N ARG A 18 -8.56 -1.65 10.40
CA ARG A 18 -9.82 -1.62 9.67
C ARG A 18 -9.89 -0.41 8.74
N ARG A 19 -9.39 0.76 9.13
CA ARG A 19 -9.25 1.96 8.29
C ARG A 19 -8.24 1.74 7.20
N MET A 20 -7.08 1.17 7.47
CA MET A 20 -6.13 0.76 6.45
C MET A 20 -6.75 -0.27 5.57
N ARG A 21 -7.49 -1.31 6.00
CA ARG A 21 -8.21 -2.19 5.06
C ARG A 21 -9.24 -1.41 4.25
N LYS A 22 -10.00 -0.58 4.94
CA LYS A 22 -10.87 0.42 4.36
C LYS A 22 -10.13 1.57 3.65
N ARG A 23 -8.81 1.45 3.43
CA ARG A 23 -7.96 2.30 2.60
C ARG A 23 -7.03 1.46 1.66
N VAL A 24 -6.75 0.19 1.98
CA VAL A 24 -5.57 -0.70 1.73
C VAL A 24 -5.71 -2.06 2.51
N PRO A 25 -6.33 -3.13 1.98
CA PRO A 25 -6.11 -4.49 2.49
C PRO A 25 -5.78 -5.40 1.34
N PHE A 26 -4.52 -5.47 0.90
CA PHE A 26 -4.29 -5.84 -0.51
C PHE A 26 -5.09 -4.86 -1.40
N PHE A 27 -4.52 -3.70 -1.75
CA PHE A 27 -5.03 -2.91 -2.88
C PHE A 27 -6.45 -2.28 -2.82
N SER A 28 -7.22 -2.11 -1.73
CA SER A 28 -8.68 -1.97 -1.99
C SER A 28 -9.61 -1.08 -1.14
N MET A 29 -9.29 0.14 -0.64
CA MET A 29 -10.44 1.05 -0.36
C MET A 29 -10.24 2.58 -0.45
N GLN A 30 -9.02 3.12 -0.39
CA GLN A 30 -8.67 4.31 -1.18
C GLN A 30 -8.40 3.83 -2.60
N ILE A 31 -7.62 2.76 -2.73
CA ILE A 31 -7.41 2.09 -4.00
C ILE A 31 -8.69 1.44 -4.54
N ALA A 32 -9.65 0.92 -3.76
CA ALA A 32 -10.90 0.45 -4.42
C ALA A 32 -11.68 1.61 -5.01
N ARG A 33 -11.73 2.78 -4.35
CA ARG A 33 -12.27 3.99 -4.97
C ARG A 33 -11.46 4.43 -6.19
N MET A 34 -10.13 4.34 -6.14
CA MET A 34 -9.29 4.65 -7.30
C MET A 34 -9.40 3.59 -8.42
N LEU A 35 -9.64 2.33 -8.09
CA LEU A 35 -9.79 1.21 -9.03
C LEU A 35 -11.19 1.20 -9.64
N THR A 36 -12.22 1.62 -8.90
CA THR A 36 -13.55 1.85 -9.47
C THR A 36 -13.48 3.01 -10.46
N VAL A 37 -12.86 4.14 -10.09
CA VAL A 37 -12.65 5.27 -11.01
C VAL A 37 -11.79 4.87 -12.21
N LYS A 38 -10.72 4.09 -12.00
CA LYS A 38 -9.89 3.56 -13.09
C LYS A 38 -10.71 2.64 -14.00
N ARG A 39 -11.58 1.80 -13.42
CA ARG A 39 -12.43 0.88 -14.18
C ARG A 39 -13.52 1.61 -14.96
N GLU A 40 -14.06 2.69 -14.42
CA GLU A 40 -15.00 3.58 -15.11
C GLU A 40 -14.33 4.20 -16.35
N ARG A 41 -13.10 4.69 -16.23
CA ARG A 41 -12.32 5.18 -17.39
C ARG A 41 -12.02 4.09 -18.41
N GLU A 42 -11.65 2.88 -17.98
CA GLU A 42 -11.48 1.74 -18.90
C GLU A 42 -12.80 1.38 -19.62
N LEU A 43 -13.96 1.67 -19.03
CA LEU A 43 -15.26 1.47 -19.69
C LEU A 43 -15.56 2.58 -20.70
N GLU A 44 -15.22 3.83 -20.40
CA GLU A 44 -15.30 4.96 -21.34
C GLU A 44 -14.40 4.74 -22.57
N GLU A 45 -13.22 4.16 -22.39
CA GLU A 45 -12.29 3.75 -23.45
C GLU A 45 -12.75 2.50 -24.23
N GLY A 46 -13.87 1.87 -23.86
CA GLY A 46 -14.42 0.71 -24.56
C GLY A 46 -13.70 -0.62 -24.27
N ILE A 47 -12.92 -0.72 -23.19
CA ILE A 47 -12.12 -1.91 -22.89
C ILE A 47 -13.00 -3.04 -22.31
N ASN A 48 -12.99 -4.17 -23.01
CA ASN A 48 -13.66 -5.41 -22.61
C ASN A 48 -13.08 -6.01 -21.32
N LYS A 49 -13.94 -6.68 -20.53
CA LYS A 49 -13.57 -7.31 -19.24
C LYS A 49 -12.36 -8.26 -19.33
N ARG A 50 -12.20 -8.99 -20.46
CA ARG A 50 -11.07 -9.91 -20.66
C ARG A 50 -9.73 -9.18 -20.86
N LEU A 51 -9.74 -8.06 -21.57
CA LEU A 51 -8.55 -7.25 -21.82
C LEU A 51 -8.10 -6.54 -20.53
N SER A 52 -9.04 -5.94 -19.80
CA SER A 52 -8.79 -5.35 -18.48
C SER A 52 -8.09 -6.34 -17.52
N ARG A 53 -8.54 -7.60 -17.47
CA ARG A 53 -7.88 -8.65 -16.66
C ARG A 53 -6.46 -9.00 -17.13
N LYS A 54 -6.21 -9.02 -18.44
CA LYS A 54 -4.86 -9.29 -18.97
C LYS A 54 -3.90 -8.18 -18.56
N LEU A 55 -4.32 -6.92 -18.73
CA LEU A 55 -3.56 -5.73 -18.34
C LEU A 55 -3.32 -5.67 -16.83
N ASP A 56 -4.35 -5.93 -16.01
CA ASP A 56 -4.22 -5.96 -14.54
C ASP A 56 -3.24 -7.06 -14.07
N ARG A 57 -3.27 -8.24 -14.69
CA ARG A 57 -2.31 -9.32 -14.40
C ARG A 57 -0.89 -8.94 -14.81
N GLN A 58 -0.71 -8.31 -15.97
CA GLN A 58 0.61 -7.88 -16.43
C GLN A 58 1.18 -6.79 -15.52
N TRP A 59 0.35 -5.80 -15.16
CA TRP A 59 0.73 -4.74 -14.23
C TRP A 59 1.13 -5.31 -12.86
N LYS A 60 0.35 -6.25 -12.30
CA LYS A 60 0.69 -6.88 -11.01
C LYS A 60 2.01 -7.65 -11.04
N LYS A 61 2.38 -8.23 -12.18
CA LYS A 61 3.66 -8.91 -12.35
C LYS A 61 4.86 -7.95 -12.39
N SER A 62 4.67 -6.71 -12.86
CA SER A 62 5.76 -5.73 -12.97
C SER A 62 6.01 -4.93 -11.70
N ILE A 63 5.26 -5.16 -10.62
CA ILE A 63 5.40 -4.41 -9.36
C ILE A 63 6.61 -4.90 -8.60
N VAL A 64 7.63 -4.04 -8.48
CA VAL A 64 8.77 -4.25 -7.60
C VAL A 64 8.37 -3.87 -6.17
N VAL A 65 8.65 -4.75 -5.21
CA VAL A 65 8.33 -4.49 -3.80
C VAL A 65 9.27 -3.42 -3.25
N ARG A 66 8.71 -2.26 -2.89
CA ARG A 66 9.43 -1.16 -2.23
C ARG A 66 8.90 -0.98 -0.79
N PRO A 67 9.77 -0.70 0.20
CA PRO A 67 9.31 -0.33 1.53
C PRO A 67 8.45 0.94 1.46
N PRO A 68 7.41 1.07 2.31
CA PRO A 68 6.56 2.24 2.32
C PRO A 68 7.35 3.49 2.76
N PRO A 69 7.10 4.66 2.15
CA PRO A 69 7.91 5.86 2.36
C PRO A 69 7.87 6.40 3.79
N SER A 70 6.82 6.10 4.57
CA SER A 70 6.75 6.46 5.99
C SER A 70 7.82 5.76 6.84
N LEU A 71 8.33 4.59 6.41
CA LEU A 71 9.36 3.85 7.15
C LEU A 71 10.78 4.21 6.70
N ILE A 72 10.92 4.64 5.45
CA ILE A 72 12.20 5.13 4.93
C ILE A 72 12.59 6.36 5.75
N LYS A 73 11.65 7.29 5.93
CA LYS A 73 11.83 8.49 6.76
C LYS A 73 12.15 8.19 8.23
N LEU A 74 11.40 7.28 8.87
CA LEU A 74 11.65 6.90 10.26
C LEU A 74 13.04 6.26 10.47
N ARG A 75 13.51 5.46 9.50
CA ARG A 75 14.86 4.87 9.55
C ARG A 75 15.95 5.90 9.26
N GLU A 76 15.70 6.85 8.37
CA GLU A 76 16.61 7.96 8.09
C GLU A 76 16.73 8.89 9.31
N GLU A 77 15.63 9.14 10.01
CA GLU A 77 15.58 9.90 11.27
C GLU A 77 16.29 9.15 12.42
N GLU A 78 16.02 7.86 12.61
CA GLU A 78 16.71 7.03 13.61
C GLU A 78 18.23 6.93 13.34
N ALA A 79 18.64 6.77 12.07
CA ALA A 79 20.05 6.73 11.69
C ALA A 79 20.76 8.10 11.87
N ALA A 80 20.04 9.21 11.69
CA ALA A 80 20.56 10.54 11.98
C ALA A 80 20.74 10.77 13.49
N GLU A 81 19.80 10.31 14.32
CA GLU A 81 19.92 10.38 15.78
C GLU A 81 21.05 9.50 16.33
N GLU A 82 21.26 8.30 15.77
CA GLU A 82 22.41 7.46 16.16
C GLU A 82 23.74 8.12 15.78
N ALA A 83 23.82 8.79 14.63
CA ALA A 83 25.02 9.53 14.23
C ALA A 83 25.29 10.74 15.16
N GLU A 84 24.26 11.47 15.60
CA GLU A 84 24.43 12.55 16.59
C GLU A 84 24.80 12.06 17.99
N LYS A 85 24.30 10.90 18.42
CA LYS A 85 24.67 10.31 19.72
C LYS A 85 26.07 9.67 19.74
N SER A 86 26.66 9.46 18.55
CA SER A 86 27.99 8.86 18.37
C SER A 86 29.12 9.90 18.17
N ALA A 87 28.78 11.20 18.16
CA ALA A 87 29.70 12.33 18.02
C ALA A 87 29.87 13.08 19.36
#